data_AF-A0A9P9SUL5-F1
#
_entry.id   AF-A0A9P9SUL5-F1
#
_cell.length_a   1.000
_cell.length_b   1.000
_cell.length_c   1.000
_cell.angle_alpha   90.00
_cell.angle_beta   90.00
_cell.angle_gamma   90.00
#
_symmetry.space_group_name_H-M   'P 1'
#
loop_
_entity.id
_entity.type
_entity.pdbx_description
1 polymer ?
#
loop_
_entity_poly.entity_id
_entity_poly.type
_entity_poly.pdbx_seq_one_letter_code
_entity_poly.pdbx_strand_id
1 'polypeptide(L)'
;MDSEYFVPTPKTPAKDCSRDDRLRVQTLYNDARWTPSEIALQLNLTLEQVKYALRHRVTPQKTRSGRRPLLGPTERKQLIEWQYGFNGRLII
;
A
#
# COMPACT_ATOMS: atom_id res chain seq x y z
N MET A 1 52.11 -10.94 22.62
CA MET A 1 50.96 -11.69 22.06
C MET A 1 49.77 -10.76 22.17
N ASP A 2 49.66 -9.82 21.23
CA ASP A 2 48.55 -8.89 21.20
C ASP A 2 47.31 -9.65 20.73
N SER A 3 46.39 -9.87 21.66
CA SER A 3 45.08 -10.46 21.35
C SER A 3 44.24 -9.38 20.67
N GLU A 4 44.15 -9.42 19.34
CA GLU A 4 43.16 -8.65 18.59
C GLU A 4 41.76 -9.17 18.95
N TYR A 5 41.10 -8.46 19.88
CA TYR A 5 39.69 -8.71 20.19
C TYR A 5 38.82 -7.92 19.21
N PHE A 6 37.96 -8.63 18.48
CA PHE A 6 36.96 -8.01 17.60
C PHE A 6 35.85 -7.38 18.45
N VAL A 7 35.77 -6.05 18.42
CA VAL A 7 34.64 -5.31 19.00
C VAL A 7 33.54 -5.21 17.93
N PRO A 8 32.39 -5.88 18.10
CA PRO A 8 31.31 -5.78 17.15
C PRO A 8 30.79 -4.33 17.11
N THR A 9 30.93 -3.69 15.95
CA THR A 9 30.39 -2.36 15.73
C THR A 9 28.87 -2.46 15.59
N PRO A 10 28.09 -1.71 16.39
CA PRO A 10 26.64 -1.73 16.28
C PRO A 10 26.22 -1.19 14.90
N LYS A 11 25.33 -1.91 14.22
CA LYS A 11 24.79 -1.48 12.93
C LYS A 11 24.00 -0.18 13.14
N THR A 12 24.40 0.90 12.49
CA THR A 12 23.61 2.13 12.46
C THR A 12 22.30 1.85 11.74
N PRO A 13 21.14 2.16 12.34
CA PRO A 13 19.86 1.96 11.67
C PRO A 13 19.78 2.93 10.48
N ALA A 14 19.40 2.38 9.31
CA ALA A 14 19.07 3.21 8.18
C ALA A 14 17.79 4.01 8.48
N LYS A 15 17.67 5.21 7.92
CA LYS A 15 16.44 6.01 7.99
C LYS A 15 15.27 5.18 7.44
N ASP A 16 14.19 5.07 8.19
CA ASP A 16 12.98 4.38 7.71
C ASP A 16 12.26 5.18 6.62
N CYS A 17 11.78 4.48 5.59
CA CYS A 17 11.02 5.09 4.51
C CYS A 17 9.54 5.21 4.90
N SER A 18 9.14 6.41 5.34
CA SER A 18 7.76 6.73 5.69
C SER A 18 6.83 6.75 4.46
N ARG A 19 5.51 6.73 4.69
CA ARG A 19 4.49 6.94 3.65
C ARG A 19 4.70 8.25 2.89
N ASP A 20 5.00 9.33 3.61
CA ASP A 20 5.18 10.65 3.02
C ASP A 20 6.44 10.72 2.16
N ASP A 21 7.49 10.02 2.57
CA ASP A 21 8.71 9.88 1.77
C ASP A 21 8.42 9.12 0.47
N ARG A 22 7.59 8.06 0.50
CA ARG A 22 7.15 7.37 -0.72
C ARG A 22 6.32 8.26 -1.64
N LEU A 23 5.46 9.13 -1.08
CA LEU A 23 4.72 10.14 -1.86
C LEU A 23 5.69 11.11 -2.55
N ARG A 24 6.64 11.67 -1.80
CA ARG A 24 7.65 12.58 -2.35
C ARG A 24 8.48 11.92 -3.45
N VAL A 25 8.91 10.67 -3.26
CA VAL A 25 9.64 9.90 -4.29
C VAL A 25 8.81 9.81 -5.58
N GLN A 26 7.52 9.46 -5.48
CA GLN A 26 6.66 9.33 -6.67
C GLN A 26 6.41 10.67 -7.36
N THR A 27 6.19 11.74 -6.60
CA THR A 27 6.03 13.10 -7.15
C THR A 27 7.31 13.56 -7.86
N LEU A 28 8.48 13.41 -7.24
CA LEU A 28 9.76 13.82 -7.85
C LEU A 28 10.07 13.02 -9.12
N TYR A 29 9.73 11.73 -9.13
CA TYR A 29 9.97 10.88 -10.29
C TYR A 29 9.00 11.15 -11.44
N ASN A 30 7.69 11.27 -11.15
CA ASN A 30 6.66 11.39 -12.18
C ASN A 30 6.51 12.84 -12.68
N ASP A 31 6.49 13.81 -11.77
CA ASP A 31 6.20 15.21 -12.09
C ASP A 31 7.48 15.99 -12.40
N ALA A 32 8.52 15.82 -11.58
CA ALA A 32 9.80 16.52 -11.76
C ALA A 32 10.81 15.78 -12.65
N ARG A 33 10.55 14.52 -13.03
CA ARG A 33 11.41 13.67 -13.88
C ARG A 33 12.83 13.46 -13.34
N TRP A 34 12.99 13.49 -12.02
CA TRP A 34 14.28 13.25 -11.39
C TRP A 34 14.71 11.79 -11.50
N THR A 35 16.01 11.57 -11.58
CA THR A 35 16.60 10.23 -11.54
C THR A 35 16.50 9.62 -10.14
N PRO A 36 16.43 8.28 -10.00
CA PRO A 36 16.41 7.64 -8.68
C PRO A 36 17.61 8.02 -7.78
N SER A 37 18.77 8.28 -8.37
CA SER A 37 19.98 8.76 -7.69
C SER A 37 19.82 10.16 -7.09
N GLU A 38 19.24 11.09 -7.84
CA GLU A 38 18.99 12.46 -7.36
C GLU A 38 17.95 12.45 -6.23
N ILE A 39 16.91 11.63 -6.37
CA ILE A 39 15.87 11.48 -5.34
C ILE A 39 16.46 10.88 -4.06
N ALA A 40 17.31 9.86 -4.18
CA ALA A 40 17.99 9.25 -3.03
C ALA A 40 18.85 10.28 -2.28
N LEU A 41 19.61 11.10 -3.02
CA LEU A 41 20.45 12.14 -2.46
C LEU A 41 19.63 13.25 -1.77
N GLN A 42 18.55 13.70 -2.40
CA GLN A 42 17.71 14.77 -1.86
C GLN A 42 16.92 14.35 -0.61
N LEU A 43 16.38 13.13 -0.58
CA LEU A 43 15.53 12.65 0.52
C LEU A 43 16.30 11.90 1.62
N ASN A 44 17.63 11.77 1.44
CA ASN A 44 18.51 10.96 2.27
C ASN A 44 17.97 9.54 2.47
N LEU A 45 17.62 8.89 1.35
CA LEU A 45 17.10 7.53 1.29
C LEU A 45 18.09 6.63 0.56
N THR A 46 18.05 5.33 0.84
CA THR A 46 18.84 4.37 0.05
C THR A 46 18.21 4.16 -1.33
N LEU A 47 19.03 3.81 -2.32
CA LEU A 47 18.53 3.49 -3.66
C LEU A 47 17.49 2.37 -3.64
N GLU A 48 17.63 1.38 -2.75
CA GLU A 48 16.67 0.30 -2.61
C GLU A 48 15.32 0.79 -2.06
N GLN A 49 15.31 1.75 -1.13
CA GLN A 49 14.06 2.39 -0.66
C GLN A 49 13.37 3.17 -1.77
N VAL A 50 14.13 3.90 -2.59
CA VAL A 50 13.59 4.62 -3.75
C VAL A 50 12.99 3.64 -4.76
N LYS A 51 13.73 2.58 -5.13
CA LYS A 51 13.22 1.52 -6.02
C LYS A 51 11.96 0.86 -5.45
N TYR A 52 11.94 0.58 -4.15
CA TYR A 52 10.78 0.02 -3.48
C TYR A 52 9.57 0.94 -3.58
N ALA A 53 9.76 2.24 -3.31
CA ALA A 53 8.71 3.26 -3.38
C ALA A 53 8.15 3.45 -4.81
N LEU A 54 8.99 3.30 -5.84
CA LEU A 54 8.55 3.35 -7.23
C LEU A 54 7.81 2.06 -7.65
N ARG A 55 8.20 0.90 -7.10
CA ARG A 55 7.58 -0.39 -7.42
C ARG A 55 6.19 -0.56 -6.77
N HIS A 56 5.99 0.00 -5.57
CA HIS A 56 4.78 -0.21 -4.78
C HIS A 56 3.87 1.02 -4.79
N ARG A 57 2.56 0.79 -4.72
CA ARG A 57 1.57 1.88 -4.59
C ARG A 57 1.69 2.52 -3.21
N VAL A 58 1.63 3.85 -3.14
CA VAL A 58 1.64 4.59 -1.86
C VAL A 58 0.47 4.17 -0.98
N THR A 59 -0.73 4.14 -1.56
CA THR A 59 -1.95 3.76 -0.86
C THR A 59 -2.16 2.27 -1.02
N PRO A 60 -2.22 1.49 0.09
CA PRO A 60 -2.60 0.09 0.03
C PRO A 60 -3.97 -0.04 -0.64
N GLN A 61 -4.02 -0.64 -1.83
CA GLN A 61 -5.28 -0.96 -2.47
C GLN A 61 -5.63 -2.40 -2.14
N LYS A 62 -6.92 -2.66 -1.88
CA LYS A 62 -7.39 -3.99 -1.60
C LYS A 62 -7.15 -4.88 -2.81
N THR A 63 -6.23 -5.83 -2.68
CA THR A 63 -6.05 -6.90 -3.66
C THR A 63 -7.35 -7.69 -3.79
N ARG A 64 -7.64 -8.21 -4.99
CA ARG A 64 -8.80 -9.07 -5.22
C ARG A 64 -8.76 -10.22 -4.21
N SER A 65 -9.70 -10.22 -3.28
CA SER A 65 -9.75 -11.17 -2.17
C SER A 65 -11.10 -11.88 -2.15
N GLY A 66 -11.08 -13.20 -1.97
CA GLY A 66 -12.28 -14.01 -1.82
C GLY A 66 -13.03 -14.29 -3.13
N ARG A 67 -14.03 -15.17 -3.03
CA ARG A 67 -14.93 -15.49 -4.15
C ARG A 67 -15.81 -14.27 -4.43
N ARG A 68 -16.02 -13.96 -5.71
CA ARG A 68 -17.00 -12.95 -6.12
C ARG A 68 -18.38 -13.36 -5.57
N PRO A 69 -19.21 -12.41 -5.11
CA PRO A 69 -20.58 -12.72 -4.70
C PRO A 69 -21.29 -13.50 -5.80
N LEU A 70 -21.98 -14.58 -5.42
CA LEU A 70 -22.71 -15.42 -6.38
C LEU A 70 -23.83 -14.64 -7.05
N LEU A 71 -24.47 -13.76 -6.28
CA LEU A 71 -25.59 -12.95 -6.73
C LEU A 71 -25.15 -11.53 -7.06
N GLY A 72 -25.70 -10.99 -8.15
CA GLY A 72 -25.58 -9.58 -8.51
C GLY A 72 -26.38 -8.67 -7.56
N PRO A 73 -26.22 -7.34 -7.68
CA PRO A 73 -26.99 -6.38 -6.90
C PRO A 73 -28.51 -6.54 -7.06
N THR A 74 -29.00 -6.76 -8.29
CA THR A 74 -30.43 -6.93 -8.59
C THR A 74 -30.99 -8.20 -7.98
N GLU A 75 -30.30 -9.33 -8.13
CA GLU A 75 -30.71 -10.62 -7.57
C GLU A 75 -30.73 -10.60 -6.05
N ARG A 76 -29.76 -9.93 -5.42
CA ARG A 76 -29.79 -9.69 -3.97
C ARG A 76 -31.00 -8.87 -3.55
N LYS A 77 -31.35 -7.81 -4.32
CA LYS A 77 -32.51 -6.98 -4.04
C LYS A 77 -33.81 -7.78 -4.17
N GLN A 78 -33.95 -8.60 -5.22
CA GLN A 78 -35.08 -9.51 -5.40
C GLN A 78 -35.18 -10.54 -4.28
N LEU A 79 -34.04 -11.06 -3.79
CA LEU A 79 -34.04 -12.03 -2.69
C LEU A 79 -34.42 -11.39 -1.35
N ILE A 80 -33.98 -10.15 -1.11
CA ILE A 80 -34.42 -9.32 0.03
C ILE A 80 -35.92 -9.03 -0.10
N GLU A 81 -36.38 -8.58 -1.26
CA GLU A 81 -37.81 -8.36 -1.54
C GLU A 81 -38.64 -9.64 -1.39
N TRP A 82 -38.12 -10.80 -1.76
CA TRP A 82 -38.81 -12.08 -1.52
C TRP A 82 -38.88 -12.43 -0.02
N GLN A 83 -37.77 -12.24 0.71
CA GLN A 83 -37.68 -12.55 2.13
C GLN A 83 -38.53 -11.61 3.01
N TYR A 84 -38.61 -10.33 2.64
CA TYR A 84 -39.28 -9.28 3.43
C TYR A 84 -40.59 -8.77 2.80
N GLY A 85 -40.84 -9.04 1.52
CA GLY A 85 -41.99 -8.57 0.73
C GLY A 85 -43.14 -9.57 0.64
N PHE A 86 -43.39 -10.31 1.72
CA PHE A 86 -44.70 -10.91 1.99
C PHE A 86 -45.15 -10.61 3.44
N ASN A 87 -44.93 -9.39 3.91
CA ASN A 87 -45.45 -8.87 5.18
C ASN A 87 -46.03 -7.46 5.03
N GLY A 88 -46.71 -7.21 3.91
CA GLY A 88 -47.28 -5.89 3.58
C GLY A 88 -48.53 -6.00 2.72
N ARG A 89 -49.37 -7.00 2.97
CA ARG A 89 -50.69 -7.11 2.35
C ARG A 89 -51.59 -5.99 2.92
N LEU A 90 -51.48 -4.79 2.35
CA LEU A 90 -52.58 -3.84 2.32
C LEU A 90 -53.67 -4.46 1.45
N ILE A 91 -54.66 -5.05 2.10
CA ILE A 91 -55.95 -5.36 1.49
C ILE A 91 -56.78 -4.10 1.64
N ILE A 92 -57.07 -3.43 0.53
CA ILE A 92 -58.20 -2.50 0.40
C ILE A 92 -59.13 -3.12 -0.64
#